data_AF-A0AB74LTE6-F1
#
_entry.id   AF-A0AB74LTE6-F1
#
_cell.length_a   1.000
_cell.length_b   1.000
_cell.length_c   1.000
_cell.angle_alpha   90.00
_cell.angle_beta   90.00
_cell.angle_gamma   90.00
#
_symmetry.space_group_name_H-M   'P 1'
#
loop_
_entity.id
_entity.type
_entity.pdbx_description
1 polymer ?
#
loop_
_entity_poly.entity_id
_entity_poly.type
_entity_poly.pdbx_seq_one_letter_code
_entity_poly.pdbx_strand_id
1 'polypeptide(L)' 'VACPDWIYNNRSQVERLWARLKEWRAIATRYEKTAASFMGVLSLTAALDWLKR' A
#
# COMPACT_ATOMS: atom_id res chain seq x y z
N VAL A 1 2.91 -24.50 -3.47
CA VAL A 1 1.70 -24.26 -2.66
C VAL A 1 0.64 -23.69 -3.60
N ALA A 2 -0.47 -24.41 -3.83
CA ALA A 2 -1.56 -23.88 -4.64
C ALA A 2 -2.21 -22.72 -3.90
N CYS A 3 -2.23 -21.54 -4.51
CA CYS A 3 -2.89 -20.38 -3.94
C CYS A 3 -4.40 -20.53 -4.19
N PRO A 4 -5.26 -20.54 -3.16
CA PRO A 4 -6.69 -20.66 -3.37
C PRO A 4 -7.23 -19.50 -4.21
N ASP A 5 -8.22 -19.80 -5.05
CA ASP A 5 -8.73 -18.92 -6.12
C ASP A 5 -9.12 -17.51 -5.62
N TRP A 6 -9.68 -17.43 -4.41
CA TRP A 6 -10.06 -16.16 -3.76
C TRP A 6 -8.87 -15.23 -3.49
N ILE A 7 -7.66 -15.75 -3.23
CA ILE A 7 -6.45 -14.93 -3.07
C ILE A 7 -6.02 -14.35 -4.41
N TYR A 8 -6.09 -15.16 -5.47
CA TYR A 8 -5.75 -14.70 -6.82
C TYR A 8 -6.71 -13.62 -7.31
N ASN A 9 -8.01 -13.78 -7.04
CA ASN A 9 -9.03 -12.79 -7.40
C ASN A 9 -8.82 -11.44 -6.68
N ASN A 10 -8.45 -11.48 -5.39
CA ASN A 10 -8.24 -10.28 -4.58
C ASN A 10 -6.90 -9.58 -4.84
N ARG A 11 -5.95 -10.24 -5.53
CA ARG A 11 -4.64 -9.69 -5.87
C ARG A 11 -4.73 -8.37 -6.62
N SER A 12 -5.65 -8.27 -7.58
CA SER A 12 -5.83 -7.07 -8.41
C SER A 12 -6.18 -5.82 -7.58
N GLN A 13 -6.92 -5.99 -6.49
CA GLN A 13 -7.31 -4.89 -5.60
C GLN A 13 -6.11 -4.39 -4.79
N VAL A 14 -5.30 -5.32 -4.28
CA VAL A 14 -4.07 -5.00 -3.54
C VAL A 14 -3.04 -4.34 -4.46
N GLU A 15 -2.85 -4.83 -5.69
CA GLU A 15 -1.93 -4.24 -6.66
C GLU A 15 -2.34 -2.81 -7.06
N ARG A 16 -3.64 -2.55 -7.23
CA ARG A 16 -4.16 -1.20 -7.50
C ARG A 16 -3.95 -0.25 -6.32
N LEU A 17 -4.21 -0.71 -5.09
CA LEU A 17 -3.91 0.06 -3.88
C LEU A 17 -2.41 0.38 -3.80
N TRP A 18 -1.55 -0.60 -4.03
CA TRP A 18 -0.11 -0.41 -3.99
C TRP A 18 0.42 0.50 -5.09
N ALA A 19 -0.21 0.50 -6.28
CA ALA A 19 0.12 1.44 -7.35
C ALA A 19 -0.15 2.89 -6.92
N ARG A 20 -1.31 3.17 -6.30
CA ARG A 20 -1.70 4.50 -5.80
C ARG A 20 -0.81 4.96 -4.64
N LEU A 21 -0.48 4.07 -3.70
CA LEU A 21 0.44 4.38 -2.60
C LEU A 21 1.85 4.72 -3.10
N LYS A 22 2.31 4.08 -4.18
CA LYS A 22 3.61 4.39 -4.79
C LYS A 22 3.65 5.72 -5.56
N GLU A 23 2.53 6.40 -5.79
CA GLU A 23 2.55 7.78 -6.30
C GLU A 23 3.19 8.74 -5.28
N TRP A 24 3.11 8.40 -3.99
CA TRP A 24 3.71 9.18 -2.93
C TRP A 24 5.21 8.92 -2.89
N ARG A 25 6.00 9.93 -3.26
CA ARG A 25 7.46 9.85 -3.32
C ARG A 25 8.08 9.31 -2.03
N ALA A 26 7.55 9.68 -0.87
CA ALA A 26 8.00 9.20 0.45
C ALA A 26 7.89 7.68 0.62
N ILE A 27 6.85 7.06 0.06
CA ILE A 27 6.61 5.62 0.10
C ILE A 27 7.43 4.91 -0.95
N ALA A 28 7.44 5.43 -2.19
CA ALA A 28 8.12 4.81 -3.32
C ALA A 28 9.63 4.65 -3.11
N THR A 29 10.25 5.62 -2.45
CA THR A 29 11.69 5.64 -2.19
C THR A 29 12.08 5.13 -0.82
N ARG A 30 11.09 4.89 0.07
CA ARG A 30 11.31 4.49 1.46
C ARG A 30 12.34 5.40 2.16
N TYR A 31 12.13 6.71 2.12
CA TYR A 31 13.03 7.68 2.77
C TYR A 31 13.10 7.51 4.29
N GLU A 32 12.05 6.95 4.89
CA GLU A 32 11.94 6.79 6.33
C GLU A 32 13.03 5.85 6.88
N LYS A 33 13.87 6.39 7.78
CA LYS A 33 14.99 5.68 8.40
C LYS A 33 14.55 4.54 9.32
N THR A 34 13.36 4.66 9.91
CA THR A 34 12.80 3.72 10.89
C THR A 34 11.56 3.03 10.32
N ALA A 35 11.43 1.73 10.57
CA ALA A 35 10.25 0.96 10.16
C ALA A 35 8.94 1.51 10.74
N ALA A 36 8.97 2.02 11.98
CA ALA A 36 7.81 2.65 12.62
C ALA A 36 7.35 3.91 11.86
N SER A 37 8.28 4.79 11.47
CA SER A 37 7.96 5.99 10.69
C SER A 37 7.40 5.64 9.31
N PHE A 38 7.99 4.64 8.64
CA PHE A 38 7.46 4.12 7.37
C PHE A 38 6.04 3.59 7.50
N MET A 39 5.76 2.81 8.55
CA MET A 39 4.41 2.29 8.82
C MET A 39 3.41 3.41 9.15
N GLY A 40 3.85 4.48 9.82
CA GLY A 40 3.03 5.66 10.09
C GLY A 40 2.61 6.38 8.80
N VAL A 41 3.58 6.64 7.91
CA VAL A 41 3.32 7.25 6.59
C VAL A 41 2.44 6.34 5.72
N LEU A 42 2.68 5.03 5.74
CA LEU A 42 1.86 4.05 5.03
C LEU A 42 0.40 4.06 5.52
N SER A 43 0.19 4.09 6.83
CA SER A 43 -1.16 4.10 7.42
C SER A 43 -1.88 5.41 7.13
N LEU A 44 -1.17 6.54 7.21
CA LEU A 44 -1.72 7.86 6.90
C LEU A 44 -2.15 7.95 5.43
N THR A 45 -1.29 7.52 4.51
CA THR A 45 -1.59 7.55 3.07
C THR A 45 -2.70 6.59 2.69
N ALA A 46 -2.77 5.40 3.31
CA ALA A 46 -3.91 4.51 3.14
C ALA A 46 -5.23 5.13 3.63
N ALA A 47 -5.22 5.84 4.76
CA ALA A 47 -6.40 6.55 5.27
C ALA A 47 -6.81 7.72 4.36
N LEU A 48 -5.85 8.48 3.83
CA LEU A 48 -6.10 9.56 2.87
C LEU A 48 -6.62 9.02 1.53
N ASP A 49 -6.09 7.87 1.08
CA ASP A 49 -6.53 7.17 -0.12
C ASP A 49 -7.99 6.70 -0.01
N TRP A 50 -8.39 6.29 1.20
CA TRP A 50 -9.76 5.94 1.55
C TRP A 50 -10.68 7.16 1.61
N LEU A 51 -10.24 8.27 2.21
CA LEU A 51 -11.03 9.49 2.32
C LEU A 51 -11.21 10.24 0.99
N LYS A 52 -10.23 10.11 0.07
CA LYS A 52 -10.30 10.67 -1.29
C LYS A 52 -11.30 9.93 -2.17
N ARG A 53 -11.71 8.73 -1.78
CA ARG A 53 -12.64 7.87 -2.52
C ARG A 53 -14.07 8.14 -2.11
#